data_AF-A0A4U6C1G6-F1
#
_entry.id   AF-A0A4U6C1G6-F1
#
_cell.length_a   1.000
_cell.length_b   1.000
_cell.length_c   1.000
_cell.angle_alpha   90.00
_cell.angle_beta   90.00
_cell.angle_gamma   90.00
#
_symmetry.space_group_name_H-M   'P 1'
#
loop_
_entity.id
_entity.type
_entity.pdbx_description
1 polymer ?
#
loop_
_entity_poly.entity_id
_entity_poly.type
_entity_poly.pdbx_seq_one_letter_code
_entity_poly.pdbx_strand_id
1 'polypeptide(L)'
;MRIIPRQVETFWTLFTGPIVWALHFLLCYVGAAIFCAKPDMFGVSFEAVRMAIAGITVVALAAIAFSAFLAWRQWGFGSDDPPHDDPTRRDRILFQGFATLLLSGLSFIAVIYVALPVLFVSECLR
;
A
#
# COMPACT_ATOMS: atom_id res chain seq x y z
N MET A 1 25.74 0.06 14.38
CA MET A 1 25.32 -0.10 12.97
C MET A 1 23.92 0.50 12.81
N ARG A 2 23.79 1.64 12.11
CA ARG A 2 22.46 2.19 11.75
C ARG A 2 22.03 1.48 10.47
N ILE A 3 21.12 0.51 10.59
CA ILE A 3 20.66 -0.35 9.49
C ILE A 3 19.75 0.43 8.50
N ILE A 4 19.31 1.63 8.87
CA ILE A 4 18.39 2.44 8.06
C ILE A 4 19.14 3.68 7.53
N PRO A 5 19.36 3.81 6.21
CA PRO A 5 19.98 4.98 5.62
C PRO A 5 19.12 6.23 5.90
N ARG A 6 19.76 7.33 6.31
CA ARG A 6 19.09 8.53 6.82
C ARG A 6 18.43 9.36 5.70
N GLN A 7 18.86 9.19 4.45
CA GLN A 7 18.39 9.95 3.28
C GLN A 7 18.51 9.09 2.02
N VAL A 8 17.39 8.53 1.55
CA VAL A 8 17.30 7.92 0.22
C VAL A 8 16.54 8.89 -0.68
N GLU A 9 17.28 9.72 -1.42
CA GLU A 9 16.72 10.50 -2.53
C GLU A 9 16.47 9.54 -3.69
N THR A 10 15.42 8.73 -3.58
CA THR A 10 15.04 7.80 -4.62
C THR A 10 13.54 7.84 -4.78
N PHE A 11 13.08 8.02 -6.03
CA PHE A 11 11.66 8.01 -6.39
C PHE A 11 10.92 6.75 -5.91
N TRP A 12 11.65 5.66 -5.68
CA TRP A 12 11.13 4.43 -5.10
C TRP A 12 10.41 4.65 -3.76
N THR A 13 10.86 5.55 -2.89
CA THR A 13 10.16 5.79 -1.62
C THR A 13 8.77 6.40 -1.86
N LEU A 14 8.66 7.31 -2.82
CA LEU A 14 7.41 7.99 -3.18
C LEU A 14 6.37 7.02 -3.73
N PHE A 15 6.80 6.10 -4.58
CA PHE A 15 5.90 5.16 -5.28
C PHE A 15 5.63 3.87 -4.51
N THR A 16 6.32 3.60 -3.39
CA THR A 16 6.17 2.33 -2.66
C THR A 16 4.72 2.06 -2.25
N GLY A 17 4.04 3.04 -1.63
CA GLY A 17 2.63 2.89 -1.23
C GLY A 17 1.70 2.60 -2.41
N PRO A 18 1.68 3.45 -3.45
CA PRO A 18 0.87 3.23 -4.65
C PRO A 18 1.17 1.92 -5.39
N ILE A 19 2.42 1.49 -5.48
CA ILE A 19 2.78 0.21 -6.13
C ILE A 19 2.24 -0.97 -5.32
N VAL A 20 2.40 -0.96 -3.99
CA VAL A 20 1.85 -2.02 -3.13
C VAL A 20 0.34 -2.10 -3.26
N TRP A 21 -0.35 -0.96 -3.27
CA TRP A 21 -1.79 -0.91 -3.52
C TRP A 21 -2.17 -1.47 -4.90
N ALA A 22 -1.48 -1.06 -5.98
CA ALA A 22 -1.79 -1.52 -7.32
C ALA A 22 -1.60 -3.04 -7.47
N LEU A 23 -0.54 -3.59 -6.88
CA LEU A 23 -0.29 -5.03 -6.87
C LEU A 23 -1.34 -5.77 -6.05
N HIS A 24 -1.71 -5.26 -4.86
CA HIS A 24 -2.78 -5.80 -4.04
C HIS A 24 -4.12 -5.83 -4.80
N PHE A 25 -4.48 -4.71 -5.45
CA PHE A 25 -5.67 -4.60 -6.28
C PHE A 25 -5.70 -5.64 -7.40
N LEU A 26 -4.62 -5.74 -8.18
CA LEU A 26 -4.53 -6.71 -9.27
C LEU A 26 -4.62 -8.15 -8.77
N LEU A 27 -3.92 -8.50 -7.69
CA LEU A 27 -3.96 -9.84 -7.11
C LEU A 27 -5.36 -10.20 -6.62
N CYS A 28 -6.04 -9.31 -5.90
CA CYS A 28 -7.38 -9.56 -5.40
C CYS A 28 -8.40 -9.65 -6.55
N TYR A 29 -8.35 -8.70 -7.48
CA TYR A 29 -9.34 -8.59 -8.56
C TYR A 29 -9.18 -9.71 -9.58
N VAL A 30 -7.97 -9.92 -10.09
CA VAL A 30 -7.69 -10.98 -11.08
C VAL A 30 -7.84 -12.35 -10.43
N GLY A 31 -7.38 -12.53 -9.20
CA GLY A 31 -7.56 -13.78 -8.46
C GLY A 31 -9.02 -14.16 -8.30
N ALA A 32 -9.86 -13.22 -7.85
CA ALA A 32 -11.31 -13.43 -7.73
C ALA A 32 -11.97 -13.69 -9.09
N ALA A 33 -11.61 -12.93 -10.14
CA ALA A 33 -12.17 -13.11 -11.47
C ALA A 33 -11.85 -14.49 -12.06
N ILE A 34 -10.59 -14.96 -11.93
CA ILE A 34 -10.20 -16.31 -12.39
C ILE A 34 -10.94 -17.37 -11.58
N PHE A 35 -11.01 -17.23 -10.26
CA PHE A 35 -11.71 -18.18 -9.39
C PHE A 35 -13.19 -18.31 -9.78
N CYS A 36 -13.89 -17.19 -9.98
CA CYS A 36 -15.29 -17.20 -10.37
C CYS A 36 -15.51 -17.71 -11.79
N ALA A 37 -14.60 -17.46 -12.72
CA ALA A 37 -14.70 -17.96 -14.09
C ALA A 37 -14.35 -19.46 -14.22
N LYS A 38 -13.49 -19.99 -13.33
CA LYS A 38 -12.92 -21.35 -13.41
C LYS A 38 -12.84 -22.01 -12.02
N PRO A 39 -13.97 -22.34 -11.39
CA PRO A 39 -14.01 -22.87 -10.02
C PRO A 39 -13.26 -24.20 -9.87
N ASP A 40 -13.31 -25.06 -10.88
CA ASP A 40 -12.67 -26.39 -10.85
C ASP A 40 -11.15 -26.36 -11.04
N MET A 41 -10.56 -25.19 -11.38
CA MET A 41 -9.12 -25.07 -11.65
C MET A 41 -8.27 -25.30 -10.41
N PHE A 42 -8.72 -24.82 -9.26
CA PHE A 42 -7.95 -24.83 -8.03
C PHE A 42 -8.47 -25.84 -7.00
N GLY A 43 -9.71 -26.31 -7.14
CA GLY A 43 -10.32 -27.24 -6.18
C GLY A 43 -10.42 -26.67 -4.75
N VAL A 44 -10.36 -25.35 -4.60
CA VAL A 44 -10.41 -24.65 -3.30
C VAL A 44 -11.78 -24.04 -3.07
N SER A 45 -12.20 -23.95 -1.81
CA SER A 45 -13.46 -23.31 -1.43
C SER A 45 -13.39 -21.79 -1.52
N PHE A 46 -14.56 -21.14 -1.60
CA PHE A 46 -14.65 -19.67 -1.54
C PHE A 46 -14.05 -19.10 -0.25
N GLU A 47 -14.20 -19.81 0.88
CA GLU A 47 -13.57 -19.44 2.16
C GLU A 47 -12.04 -19.40 2.09
N ALA A 48 -11.41 -20.30 1.32
CA ALA A 48 -9.96 -20.26 1.13
C ALA A 48 -9.53 -19.00 0.36
N VAL A 49 -10.30 -18.58 -0.64
CA VAL A 49 -10.06 -17.33 -1.39
C VAL A 49 -10.21 -16.11 -0.48
N ARG A 50 -11.25 -16.09 0.35
CA ARG A 50 -11.48 -15.06 1.36
C ARG A 50 -10.32 -14.94 2.34
N MET A 51 -9.82 -16.06 2.86
CA MET A 51 -8.64 -16.09 3.74
C MET A 51 -7.37 -15.63 3.03
N ALA A 52 -7.19 -15.99 1.75
CA ALA A 52 -6.05 -15.54 0.95
C ALA A 52 -6.07 -14.02 0.75
N ILE A 53 -7.22 -13.45 0.37
CA ILE A 53 -7.39 -12.00 0.22
C ILE A 53 -7.14 -11.30 1.56
N ALA A 54 -7.67 -11.82 2.67
CA ALA A 54 -7.42 -11.26 4.00
C ALA A 54 -5.92 -11.25 4.33
N GLY A 55 -5.20 -12.36 4.09
CA GLY A 55 -3.76 -12.45 4.31
C GLY A 55 -2.96 -11.45 3.47
N ILE A 56 -3.21 -11.38 2.16
CA ILE A 56 -2.53 -10.46 1.24
C ILE A 56 -2.84 -9.00 1.62
N THR A 57 -4.06 -8.71 2.08
CA THR A 57 -4.46 -7.38 2.57
C THR A 57 -3.66 -6.96 3.79
N VAL A 58 -3.51 -7.84 4.79
CA VAL A 58 -2.71 -7.55 6.00
C VAL A 58 -1.26 -7.26 5.63
N VAL A 59 -0.67 -8.06 4.73
CA VAL A 59 0.70 -7.85 4.24
C VAL A 59 0.83 -6.49 3.53
N ALA A 60 -0.10 -6.15 2.66
CA ALA A 60 -0.11 -4.87 1.95
C ALA A 60 -0.23 -3.68 2.92
N LEU A 61 -1.16 -3.73 3.88
CA LEU A 61 -1.33 -2.69 4.89
C LEU A 61 -0.08 -2.53 5.76
N ALA A 62 0.56 -3.63 6.16
CA ALA A 62 1.80 -3.58 6.93
C ALA A 62 2.94 -2.92 6.14
N ALA A 63 3.09 -3.25 4.86
CA ALA A 63 4.09 -2.65 3.99
C ALA A 63 3.85 -1.14 3.79
N ILE A 64 2.59 -0.73 3.58
CA ILE A 64 2.22 0.69 3.43
C ILE A 64 2.42 1.45 4.75
N ALA A 65 2.02 0.88 5.88
CA ALA A 65 2.23 1.48 7.20
C ALA A 65 3.72 1.65 7.52
N PHE A 66 4.55 0.68 7.14
CA PHE A 66 5.99 0.79 7.27
C PHE A 66 6.57 1.91 6.38
N SER A 67 6.11 2.02 5.13
CA SER A 67 6.48 3.13 4.23
C SER A 67 6.09 4.49 4.82
N ALA A 68 4.87 4.61 5.35
CA ALA A 68 4.40 5.83 6.01
C ALA A 68 5.24 6.16 7.24
N PHE A 69 5.59 5.17 8.07
CA PHE A 69 6.44 5.37 9.24
C PHE A 69 7.84 5.91 8.88
N LEU A 70 8.46 5.35 7.84
CA LEU A 70 9.75 5.85 7.34
C LEU A 70 9.65 7.27 6.81
N ALA A 71 8.58 7.57 6.05
CA ALA A 71 8.31 8.91 5.52
C ALA A 71 8.06 9.94 6.63
N TRP A 72 7.34 9.56 7.70
CA TRP A 72 7.16 10.39 8.90
C TRP A 72 8.50 10.76 9.51
N ARG A 73 9.36 9.77 9.71
CA ARG A 73 10.69 9.97 10.28
C ARG A 73 11.58 10.83 9.37
N GLN A 74 11.42 10.74 8.04
CA GLN A 74 12.14 11.56 7.06
C GLN A 74 11.69 13.02 7.07
N TRP A 75 10.38 13.28 7.17
CA TRP A 75 9.82 14.63 7.30
C TRP A 75 10.19 15.31 8.62
N GLY A 76 10.67 14.56 9.62
CA GLY A 76 11.15 15.14 10.87
C GLY A 76 10.04 15.45 11.87
N PHE A 77 8.93 14.69 11.84
CA PHE A 77 7.80 14.86 12.76
C PHE A 77 7.06 16.20 12.62
N GLY A 78 7.13 16.84 11.45
CA GLY A 78 6.51 18.16 11.24
C GLY A 78 7.22 19.28 12.00
N SER A 79 8.53 19.14 12.23
CA SER A 79 9.32 20.15 12.94
C SER A 79 9.55 21.45 12.16
N ASP A 80 9.47 21.40 10.83
CA ASP A 80 9.45 22.58 9.95
C ASP A 80 8.11 22.58 9.21
N ASP A 81 7.43 23.73 9.17
CA ASP A 81 6.16 23.87 8.45
C ASP A 81 6.38 23.99 6.92
N PRO A 82 5.50 23.40 6.09
CA PRO A 82 5.50 23.62 4.63
C PRO A 82 5.39 25.12 4.26
N PRO A 83 5.85 25.57 3.08
CA PRO A 83 5.90 24.80 1.82
C PRO A 83 7.21 24.10 1.42
N HIS A 84 8.34 24.24 2.13
CA HIS A 84 9.65 23.66 1.76
C HIS A 84 9.98 23.82 0.25
N ASP A 85 9.89 25.06 -0.26
CA ASP A 85 9.97 25.39 -1.69
C ASP A 85 11.33 25.97 -2.11
N ASP A 86 12.28 26.09 -1.19
CA ASP A 86 13.61 26.56 -1.54
C ASP A 86 14.34 25.54 -2.43
N PRO A 87 15.24 25.98 -3.34
CA PRO A 87 16.01 25.09 -4.21
C PRO A 87 17.10 24.31 -3.46
N THR A 88 16.95 24.08 -2.15
CA THR A 88 17.89 23.32 -1.33
C THR A 88 17.63 21.82 -1.39
N ARG A 89 18.67 21.04 -1.08
CA ARG A 89 18.55 19.58 -0.96
C ARG A 89 17.67 19.17 0.23
N ARG A 90 17.67 19.96 1.30
CA ARG A 90 16.89 19.70 2.52
C ARG A 90 15.40 19.75 2.23
N ASP A 91 14.97 20.82 1.57
CA ASP A 91 13.58 21.09 1.24
C ASP A 91 12.99 20.02 0.30
N ARG A 92 13.77 19.58 -0.69
CA ARG A 92 13.42 18.43 -1.54
C ARG A 92 13.14 17.14 -0.76
N ILE A 93 13.98 16.83 0.23
CA ILE A 93 13.84 15.63 1.07
C ILE A 93 12.61 15.72 1.97
N LEU A 94 12.34 16.90 2.53
CA LEU A 94 11.16 17.15 3.38
C LEU A 94 9.87 17.06 2.56
N PHE A 95 9.83 17.71 1.39
CA PHE A 95 8.73 17.61 0.44
C PHE A 95 8.47 16.15 0.01
N GLN A 96 9.52 15.40 -0.37
CA GLN A 96 9.37 14.00 -0.74
C GLN A 96 8.83 13.15 0.42
N GLY A 97 9.29 13.40 1.66
CA GLY A 97 8.78 12.74 2.86
C GLY A 97 7.28 13.00 3.07
N PHE A 98 6.87 14.26 2.98
CA PHE A 98 5.47 14.67 3.12
C PHE A 98 4.58 14.09 2.01
N ALA A 99 5.02 14.16 0.74
CA ALA A 99 4.29 13.57 -0.38
C ALA A 99 4.16 12.04 -0.22
N THR A 100 5.21 11.37 0.26
CA THR A 100 5.19 9.91 0.52
C THR A 100 4.19 9.56 1.63
N LEU A 101 4.07 10.38 2.69
CA LEU A 101 3.06 10.20 3.75
C LEU A 101 1.64 10.26 3.18
N LEU A 102 1.34 11.31 2.41
CA LEU A 102 0.01 11.49 1.81
C LEU A 102 -0.35 10.36 0.86
N LEU A 103 0.57 9.97 -0.02
CA LEU A 103 0.38 8.86 -0.95
C LEU A 103 0.23 7.52 -0.25
N SER A 104 0.98 7.29 0.83
CA SER A 104 0.85 6.08 1.66
C SER A 104 -0.51 6.06 2.36
N GLY A 105 -0.97 7.18 2.91
CA GLY A 105 -2.30 7.31 3.52
C GLY A 105 -3.44 7.02 2.54
N LEU A 106 -3.38 7.62 1.34
CA LEU A 106 -4.34 7.35 0.26
C LEU A 106 -4.33 5.86 -0.14
N SER A 107 -3.13 5.28 -0.31
CA SER A 107 -2.97 3.87 -0.69
C SER A 107 -3.49 2.92 0.39
N PHE A 108 -3.30 3.25 1.67
CA PHE A 108 -3.80 2.47 2.80
C PHE A 108 -5.34 2.40 2.79
N ILE A 109 -6.00 3.55 2.61
CA ILE A 109 -7.46 3.62 2.48
C ILE A 109 -7.91 2.82 1.25
N ALA A 110 -7.23 2.98 0.12
CA ALA A 110 -7.58 2.27 -1.11
C ALA A 110 -7.49 0.74 -0.94
N VAL A 111 -6.46 0.20 -0.26
CA VAL A 111 -6.35 -1.23 0.06
C VAL A 111 -7.53 -1.72 0.90
N ILE A 112 -7.97 -0.95 1.90
CA ILE A 112 -9.15 -1.31 2.71
C ILE A 112 -10.40 -1.39 1.83
N TYR A 113 -10.62 -0.39 0.96
CA TYR A 113 -11.76 -0.35 0.06
C TYR A 113 -11.76 -1.52 -0.95
N VAL A 114 -10.58 -1.90 -1.45
CA VAL A 114 -10.43 -3.06 -2.35
C VAL A 114 -10.78 -4.37 -1.65
N ALA A 115 -10.41 -4.52 -0.37
CA ALA A 115 -10.68 -5.74 0.40
C ALA A 115 -12.11 -5.82 0.95
N LEU A 116 -12.82 -4.69 1.03
CA LEU A 116 -14.15 -4.57 1.65
C LEU A 116 -15.21 -5.53 1.06
N PRO A 117 -15.31 -5.74 -0.27
CA PRO A 117 -16.32 -6.63 -0.85
C PRO A 117 -16.27 -8.07 -0.33
N VAL A 118 -15.10 -8.57 0.05
CA VAL A 118 -14.93 -9.91 0.63
C VAL A 118 -15.68 -10.11 1.95
N LEU A 119 -16.06 -9.02 2.63
CA LEU A 119 -16.87 -9.10 3.85
C LEU A 119 -18.36 -9.34 3.55
N PHE A 120 -18.83 -8.95 2.37
CA PHE A 120 -20.25 -8.93 2.02
C PHE A 120 -20.62 -9.96 0.94
N VAL A 121 -19.68 -10.30 0.06
CA VAL A 121 -19.88 -11.27 -1.01
C VAL A 121 -19.52 -12.66 -0.49
N SER A 122 -20.51 -13.56 -0.48
CA SER A 122 -20.36 -14.96 -0.02
C SER A 122 -20.17 -15.97 -1.16
N GLU A 123 -20.47 -15.58 -2.39
CA GLU A 123 -20.44 -16.46 -3.57
C GLU A 123 -20.19 -15.66 -4.85
N CYS A 124 -19.74 -16.37 -5.90
CA CYS A 124 -19.63 -15.78 -7.23
C CYS A 124 -21.02 -15.67 -7.84
N LEU A 125 -21.47 -14.45 -8.16
CA LEU A 125 -22.66 -14.22 -8.98
C LEU A 125 -22.40 -14.79 -10.38
N ARG A 126 -23.27 -15.70 -10.81
CA ARG A 126 -23.17 -16.40 -12.10
C ARG A 126 -24.14 -15.81 -13.11
#